data_AF-A0A2P5FLY2-F1
#
_entry.id   AF-A0A2P5FLY2-F1
#
_cell.length_a   1.000
_cell.length_b   1.000
_cell.length_c   1.000
_cell.angle_alpha   90.00
_cell.angle_beta   90.00
_cell.angle_gamma   90.00
#
_symmetry.space_group_name_H-M   'P 1'
#
loop_
_entity.id
_entity.type
_entity.pdbx_description
1 polymer ?
#
loop_
_entity_poly.entity_id
_entity_poly.type
_entity_poly.pdbx_seq_one_letter_code
_entity_poly.pdbx_strand_id
1 'polypeptide(L)' 'MAVNFKYWDDCVDPGDMEAMWKTPEVRAEWLDAGETRGQKVHLSRDPDGQPYLTQTEMKAVVGIIISKHFGSQIDPVK' A
#
# COMPACT_ATOMS: atom_id res chain seq x y z
N MET A 1 -18.07 -9.08 -13.19
CA MET A 1 -18.18 -8.91 -11.72
C MET A 1 -17.19 -7.84 -11.34
N ALA A 2 -17.65 -6.70 -10.81
CA ALA A 2 -16.72 -5.68 -10.31
C ALA A 2 -15.98 -6.29 -9.12
N VAL A 3 -14.67 -6.43 -9.23
CA VAL A 3 -13.86 -6.90 -8.11
C VAL A 3 -13.92 -5.78 -7.08
N ASN A 4 -14.75 -5.95 -6.06
CA ASN A 4 -14.94 -4.96 -5.01
C ASN A 4 -13.76 -5.08 -4.03
N PHE A 5 -12.60 -4.58 -4.47
CA PHE A 5 -11.43 -4.41 -3.63
C PHE A 5 -11.81 -3.41 -2.54
N LYS A 6 -12.14 -3.93 -1.36
CA LYS A 6 -12.54 -3.13 -0.21
C LYS A 6 -11.35 -2.90 0.73
N TYR A 7 -10.39 -3.82 0.73
CA TYR A 7 -9.25 -3.81 1.63
C TYR A 7 -7.95 -4.10 0.88
N TRP A 8 -6.87 -3.50 1.35
CA TRP A 8 -5.52 -3.79 0.91
C TRP A 8 -5.12 -5.24 1.19
N ASP A 9 -5.52 -5.80 2.32
CA ASP A 9 -5.24 -7.19 2.69
C ASP A 9 -5.78 -8.23 1.68
N ASP A 10 -6.76 -7.86 0.84
CA ASP A 10 -7.26 -8.72 -0.23
C ASP A 10 -6.50 -8.52 -1.57
N CYS A 11 -5.70 -7.44 -1.68
CA CYS A 11 -4.95 -7.06 -2.88
C CYS A 11 -3.45 -7.39 -2.80
N VAL A 12 -2.87 -7.38 -1.60
CA VAL A 12 -1.43 -7.52 -1.39
C VAL A 12 -1.11 -8.65 -0.42
N ASP A 13 0.03 -9.30 -0.63
CA ASP A 13 0.53 -10.31 0.29
C ASP A 13 0.90 -9.68 1.65
N PRO A 14 0.88 -10.47 2.74
CA PRO A 14 1.20 -9.97 4.09
C PRO A 14 2.55 -9.25 4.19
N GLY A 15 3.57 -9.71 3.43
CA GLY A 15 4.89 -9.08 3.40
C GLY A 15 4.89 -7.69 2.76
N ASP A 16 4.05 -7.49 1.73
CA ASP A 16 3.87 -6.18 1.09
C ASP A 16 3.05 -5.26 1.98
N MET A 17 2.03 -5.81 2.64
CA MET A 17 1.23 -5.09 3.63
C MET A 17 2.13 -4.52 4.74
N GLU A 18 3.06 -5.33 5.26
CA GLU A 18 4.05 -4.87 6.24
C GLU A 18 5.00 -3.81 5.68
N ALA A 19 5.41 -3.93 4.41
CA ALA A 19 6.25 -2.93 3.76
C ALA A 19 5.52 -1.58 3.58
N MET A 20 4.22 -1.60 3.28
CA MET A 20 3.40 -0.39 3.24
C MET A 20 3.29 0.25 4.63
N TRP A 21 3.04 -0.53 5.69
CA TRP A 21 3.05 -0.05 7.07
C TRP A 21 4.41 0.51 7.54
N LYS A 22 5.52 0.04 6.96
CA LYS A 22 6.87 0.60 7.22
C LYS A 22 7.09 1.93 6.51
N THR A 23 6.30 2.27 5.50
CA THR A 23 6.41 3.54 4.79
C THR A 23 5.79 4.67 5.63
N PRO A 24 6.58 5.68 6.02
CA PRO A 24 6.13 6.68 6.99
C PRO A 24 4.99 7.57 6.48
N GLU A 25 4.92 7.80 5.17
CA GLU A 25 3.86 8.58 4.53
C GLU A 25 2.54 7.78 4.54
N VAL A 26 2.58 6.50 4.11
CA VAL A 26 1.41 5.62 4.09
C VAL A 26 0.86 5.35 5.49
N ARG A 27 1.72 5.01 6.45
CA ARG A 27 1.26 4.76 7.83
C ARG A 27 0.57 5.99 8.42
N ALA A 28 1.03 7.21 8.08
CA ALA A 28 0.47 8.43 8.62
C ALA A 28 -0.93 8.68 8.03
N GLU A 29 -1.08 8.49 6.72
CA GLU A 29 -2.37 8.58 6.03
C GLU A 29 -3.38 7.56 6.55
N TRP A 30 -2.95 6.31 6.74
CA TRP A 30 -3.81 5.26 7.30
C TRP A 30 -4.21 5.52 8.75
N LEU A 31 -3.27 5.97 9.59
CA LEU A 31 -3.59 6.33 10.98
C LEU A 31 -4.55 7.53 11.05
N ASP A 32 -4.40 8.53 10.17
CA ASP A 32 -5.31 9.68 10.06
C ASP A 32 -6.72 9.24 9.63
N ALA A 33 -6.80 8.28 8.71
CA ALA A 33 -8.06 7.64 8.30
C ALA A 33 -8.67 6.72 9.39
N GLY A 34 -7.98 6.49 10.51
CA GLY A 34 -8.44 5.62 11.61
C GLY A 34 -8.12 4.13 11.42
N GLU A 35 -7.29 3.79 10.44
CA GLU A 35 -6.88 2.41 10.17
C GLU A 35 -5.81 1.96 11.17
N THR A 36 -5.86 0.69 11.55
CA THR A 36 -4.98 0.14 12.60
C THR A 36 -4.17 -1.04 12.07
N ARG A 37 -2.86 -1.04 12.36
CA ARG A 37 -1.98 -2.16 12.01
C ARG A 37 -2.46 -3.45 12.67
N GLY A 38 -2.66 -4.49 11.87
CA GLY A 38 -3.18 -5.80 12.31
C GLY A 38 -4.69 -5.98 12.14
N GLN A 39 -5.40 -4.95 11.70
CA GLN A 39 -6.75 -5.06 11.16
C GLN A 39 -6.73 -4.92 9.64
N LYS A 40 -7.81 -5.33 8.98
CA LYS A 40 -7.95 -5.16 7.53
C LYS A 40 -7.94 -3.68 7.18
N VAL A 41 -6.96 -3.26 6.38
CA VAL A 41 -6.81 -1.87 5.97
C VAL A 41 -7.69 -1.58 4.76
N HIS A 42 -8.56 -0.59 4.84
CA HIS A 42 -9.42 -0.16 3.76
C HIS A 42 -8.65 0.56 2.66
N LEU A 43 -9.14 0.43 1.43
CA LEU A 43 -8.76 1.35 0.36
C LEU A 43 -9.39 2.72 0.60
N SER A 44 -8.63 3.77 0.27
CA SER A 44 -9.10 5.15 0.32
C SER A 44 -10.37 5.34 -0.51
N ARG A 45 -11.27 6.24 -0.07
CA ARG A 45 -12.57 6.45 -0.70
C ARG A 45 -12.83 7.91 -0.97
N ASP A 46 -13.21 8.19 -2.21
CA ASP A 46 -13.57 9.54 -2.62
C ASP A 46 -14.87 9.95 -1.89
N PRO A 47 -15.25 11.23 -1.90
CA PRO A 47 -16.52 11.68 -1.32
C PRO A 47 -17.77 10.95 -1.86
N ASP A 48 -17.68 10.36 -3.06
CA ASP A 48 -18.72 9.52 -3.68
C ASP A 48 -18.72 8.07 -3.16
N GLY A 49 -17.76 7.70 -2.30
CA GLY A 49 -17.59 6.37 -1.74
C GLY A 49 -16.88 5.37 -2.66
N GLN A 50 -16.38 5.82 -3.81
CA GLN A 50 -15.64 4.98 -4.75
C GLN A 50 -14.22 4.73 -4.24
N PRO A 51 -13.72 3.47 -4.30
CA PRO A 51 -12.37 3.15 -3.88
C PRO A 51 -11.35 3.73 -4.87
N TYR A 52 -10.33 4.38 -4.35
CA TYR A 52 -9.20 4.90 -5.12
C TYR A 52 -7.89 4.68 -4.37
N LEU A 53 -6.79 4.90 -5.07
CA LEU A 53 -5.44 4.88 -4.51
C LEU A 53 -4.94 6.31 -4.38
N THR A 54 -4.52 6.69 -3.18
CA THR A 54 -3.85 7.97 -3.02
C THR A 54 -2.50 7.96 -3.74
N GLN A 55 -1.96 9.15 -3.99
CA GLN A 55 -0.59 9.26 -4.49
C GLN A 55 0.42 8.59 -3.54
N THR A 56 0.19 8.70 -2.23
CA THR A 56 1.02 8.13 -1.18
C THR A 56 1.04 6.61 -1.27
N GLU A 57 -0.13 5.99 -1.34
CA GLU A 57 -0.31 4.55 -1.48
C GLU A 57 0.33 4.04 -2.78
N MET A 58 0.06 4.71 -3.90
CA MET A 58 0.61 4.32 -5.20
C MET A 58 2.15 4.37 -5.21
N LYS A 59 2.74 5.41 -4.62
CA LYS A 59 4.20 5.56 -4.52
C LYS A 59 4.82 4.44 -3.69
N ALA A 60 4.18 4.03 -2.60
CA ALA A 60 4.66 2.91 -1.78
C ALA A 60 4.56 1.58 -2.52
N VAL A 61 3.44 1.30 -3.18
CA VAL A 61 3.27 0.10 -4.02
C VAL A 61 4.35 0.02 -5.09
N VAL A 62 4.57 1.12 -5.82
CA VAL A 62 5.62 1.18 -6.85
C VAL A 62 7.00 0.94 -6.23
N GLY A 63 7.30 1.56 -5.09
CA GLY A 63 8.56 1.34 -4.37
C GLY A 63 8.79 -0.13 -4.00
N ILE A 64 7.75 -0.79 -3.46
CA ILE A 64 7.80 -2.20 -3.06
C ILE A 64 8.01 -3.11 -4.27
N ILE A 65 7.24 -2.89 -5.35
CA ILE A 65 7.39 -3.65 -6.61
C ILE A 65 8.80 -3.44 -7.17
N ILE A 66 9.31 -2.22 -7.19
CA ILE A 66 10.67 -1.93 -7.67
C ILE A 66 11.70 -2.67 -6.82
N SER A 67 11.63 -2.58 -5.49
CA SER A 67 12.54 -3.29 -4.60
C SER A 67 12.48 -4.81 -4.77
N LYS A 68 11.30 -5.39 -5.00
CA LYS A 68 11.13 -6.83 -5.22
C LYS A 68 11.65 -7.31 -6.57
N HIS A 69 11.35 -6.57 -7.65
CA HIS A 69 11.64 -7.01 -9.01
C HIS A 69 13.00 -6.52 -9.53
N PHE A 70 13.51 -5.40 -9.01
CA PHE A 70 14.74 -4.76 -9.45
C PHE A 70 15.80 -4.68 -8.33
N GLY A 71 15.49 -5.07 -7.10
CA GLY A 71 16.47 -5.09 -5.99
C GLY A 71 17.68 -6.01 -6.23
N SER A 72 17.55 -7.06 -7.04
CA SER A 72 18.71 -7.87 -7.49
C SER A 72 19.52 -7.24 -8.62
N GLN A 73 19.11 -6.08 -9.16
CA GLN A 73 19.79 -5.42 -10.30
C GLN A 73 20.44 -4.08 -9.93
N ILE A 74 20.13 -3.52 -8.76
CA ILE A 74 20.75 -2.29 -8.27
C ILE A 74 21.70 -2.66 -7.12
N ASP A 75 22.72 -3.45 -7.45
CA ASP A 75 23.92 -3.50 -6.62
C ASP A 75 24.72 -2.21 -6.93
N PRO A 76 24.96 -1.31 -5.96
CA PRO A 76 25.88 -0.21 -6.20
C PRO A 76 27.25 -0.81 -6.44
N VAL A 77 27.73 -0.69 -7.69
CA VAL A 77 29.11 -1.04 -8.06
C VAL A 77 30.05 -0.41 -7.04
N LYS A 78 30.72 -1.28 -6.28
CA LYS A 78 31.73 -0.94 -5.29
C LYS A 78 33.02 -0.48 -5.96
#